data_AF-A0A2S5A496-F1
#
_entry.id   AF-A0A2S5A496-F1
#
_cell.length_a   1.000
_cell.length_b   1.000
_cell.length_c   1.000
_cell.angle_alpha   90.00
_cell.angle_beta   90.00
_cell.angle_gamma   90.00
#
_symmetry.space_group_name_H-M   'P 1'
#
loop_
_entity.id
_entity.type
_entity.pdbx_description
1 polymer ?
#
loop_
_entity_poly.entity_id
_entity_poly.type
_entity_poly.pdbx_seq_one_letter_code
_entity_poly.pdbx_strand_id
1 'polypeptide(L)'
;MLIIVERVLKSLNLIKNQHVETENHSIDTLSSDLNEVLALLSDDCSNENLHTLRLKLKTIKALCILYDHHLNSPDPKLKIFEPFKKLFKHAGSLRDNHQLEKHLRHYFSDENKWIEDLHELLAAERHQLKDKFINKIDNYQTEEANESLNILANYIEPDTKKNRLADALKAFSNDKLNIEEELLRGPDKDQLHHIRARLKHVLLLSKLFHKPLPPTITLEHIDHLQEELGKLHDYELLCKFVTKHINENERDQHLTHRVLNLNVFIEKLRVDCLKKLTLLANNSHL
;
A
#
# COMPACT_ATOMS: atom_id res chain seq x y z
N MET A 1 -31.46 21.75 5.40
CA MET A 1 -31.14 20.33 5.68
C MET A 1 -31.15 19.47 4.41
N LEU A 2 -32.17 19.60 3.53
CA LEU A 2 -32.25 18.90 2.24
C LEU A 2 -31.09 19.16 1.25
N ILE A 3 -30.57 20.40 1.18
CA ILE A 3 -29.47 20.77 0.26
C ILE A 3 -28.12 20.11 0.63
N ILE A 4 -27.91 19.81 1.91
CA ILE A 4 -26.69 19.14 2.39
C ILE A 4 -26.75 17.65 2.04
N VAL A 5 -27.93 17.02 2.18
CA VAL A 5 -28.17 15.63 1.78
C VAL A 5 -28.00 15.45 0.27
N GLU A 6 -28.49 16.38 -0.55
CA GLU A 6 -28.32 16.34 -2.01
C GLU A 6 -26.86 16.51 -2.46
N ARG A 7 -26.08 17.36 -1.78
CA ARG A 7 -24.63 17.50 -2.06
C ARG A 7 -23.85 16.27 -1.65
N VAL A 8 -24.18 15.65 -0.50
CA VAL A 8 -23.56 14.39 -0.06
C VAL A 8 -23.89 13.25 -1.02
N LEU A 9 -25.14 13.14 -1.47
CA LEU A 9 -25.56 12.13 -2.45
C LEU A 9 -24.95 12.38 -3.85
N LYS A 10 -24.78 13.63 -4.27
CA LYS A 10 -24.04 13.95 -5.51
C LYS A 10 -22.56 13.63 -5.39
N SER A 11 -21.91 13.90 -4.24
CA SER A 11 -20.52 13.48 -4.03
C SER A 11 -20.36 11.96 -3.99
N LEU A 12 -21.33 11.22 -3.42
CA LEU A 12 -21.33 9.75 -3.43
C LEU A 12 -21.60 9.19 -4.84
N ASN A 13 -22.41 9.85 -5.67
CA ASN A 13 -22.62 9.46 -7.08
C ASN A 13 -21.47 9.90 -8.01
N LEU A 14 -20.67 10.91 -7.63
CA LEU A 14 -19.44 11.26 -8.34
C LEU A 14 -18.28 10.29 -8.05
N ILE A 15 -18.30 9.62 -6.89
CA ILE A 15 -17.34 8.55 -6.55
C ILE A 15 -17.66 7.24 -7.32
N LYS A 16 -18.92 7.04 -7.72
CA LYS A 16 -19.36 5.86 -8.49
C LYS A 16 -18.80 5.73 -9.92
N ASN A 17 -18.10 6.74 -10.44
CA ASN A 17 -17.61 6.76 -11.82
C ASN A 17 -16.09 6.92 -11.96
N GLN A 18 -15.31 6.49 -10.97
CA GLN A 18 -13.94 6.07 -11.29
C GLN A 18 -14.01 4.63 -11.79
N HIS A 19 -14.03 4.50 -13.12
CA HIS A 19 -13.70 3.26 -13.80
C HIS A 19 -12.38 2.74 -13.22
N VAL A 20 -12.47 1.73 -12.35
CA VAL A 20 -11.35 0.82 -12.14
C VAL A 20 -11.27 0.07 -13.45
N GLU A 21 -10.29 0.39 -14.27
CA GLU A 21 -9.92 -0.45 -15.41
C GLU A 21 -9.66 -1.85 -14.87
N THR A 22 -10.63 -2.73 -15.09
CA THR A 22 -10.55 -4.13 -14.71
C THR A 22 -9.74 -4.84 -15.78
N GLU A 23 -8.43 -4.75 -15.68
CA GLU A 23 -7.53 -5.58 -16.48
C GLU A 23 -7.64 -7.02 -15.97
N ASN A 24 -8.09 -7.93 -16.85
CA ASN A 24 -8.02 -9.37 -16.63
C ASN A 24 -6.52 -9.74 -16.60
N HIS A 25 -5.93 -9.78 -15.41
CA HIS A 25 -4.53 -10.15 -15.25
C HIS A 25 -4.43 -11.67 -15.03
N SER A 26 -4.03 -12.40 -16.07
CA SER A 26 -3.40 -13.71 -15.86
C SER A 26 -2.03 -13.51 -15.21
N ILE A 27 -1.45 -14.58 -14.67
CA ILE A 27 -0.10 -14.49 -14.09
C ILE A 27 0.95 -14.21 -15.18
N ASP A 28 0.70 -14.67 -16.40
CA ASP A 28 1.51 -14.33 -17.57
C ASP A 28 1.51 -12.82 -17.86
N THR A 29 0.35 -12.17 -17.81
CA THR A 29 0.25 -10.70 -17.93
C THR A 29 1.06 -10.03 -16.83
N LEU A 30 0.97 -10.50 -15.58
CA LEU A 30 1.71 -9.93 -14.44
C LEU A 30 3.23 -10.03 -14.60
N SER A 31 3.74 -11.09 -15.23
CA SER A 31 5.17 -11.26 -15.54
C SER A 31 5.64 -10.28 -16.62
N SER A 32 4.92 -10.24 -17.75
CA SER A 32 5.23 -9.35 -18.88
C SER A 32 5.27 -7.89 -18.42
N ASP A 33 4.21 -7.49 -17.73
CA ASP A 33 4.04 -6.17 -17.16
C ASP A 33 5.13 -5.78 -16.15
N LEU A 34 5.60 -6.73 -15.34
CA LEU A 34 6.67 -6.48 -14.38
C LEU A 34 7.97 -6.15 -15.11
N ASN A 35 8.29 -6.92 -16.14
CA ASN A 35 9.51 -6.72 -16.94
C ASN A 35 9.47 -5.39 -17.72
N GLU A 36 8.30 -5.02 -18.26
CA GLU A 36 8.13 -3.71 -18.92
C GLU A 36 8.37 -2.55 -17.95
N VAL A 37 7.79 -2.61 -16.75
CA VAL A 37 8.00 -1.56 -15.74
C VAL A 37 9.45 -1.51 -15.25
N LEU A 38 10.13 -2.65 -15.13
CA LEU A 38 11.54 -2.70 -14.77
C LEU A 38 12.43 -2.09 -15.86
N ALA A 39 12.12 -2.33 -17.14
CA ALA A 39 12.82 -1.69 -18.25
C ALA A 39 12.68 -0.17 -18.19
N LEU A 40 11.46 0.35 -17.98
CA LEU A 40 11.21 1.79 -17.84
C LEU A 40 11.95 2.42 -16.65
N LEU A 41 11.99 1.72 -15.51
CA LEU A 41 12.62 2.22 -14.29
C LEU A 41 14.14 2.33 -14.36
N SER A 42 14.77 1.66 -15.32
CA SER A 42 16.22 1.77 -15.57
C SER A 42 16.58 3.20 -16.00
N ASP A 43 15.68 3.86 -16.74
CA ASP A 43 15.86 5.21 -17.24
C ASP A 43 15.09 6.25 -16.39
N ASP A 44 13.83 5.94 -16.04
CA ASP A 44 12.93 6.83 -15.34
C ASP A 44 12.39 6.23 -14.02
N CYS A 45 13.07 6.58 -12.93
CA CYS A 45 12.62 6.32 -11.56
C CYS A 45 11.54 7.31 -11.07
N SER A 46 10.62 7.74 -11.93
CA SER A 46 9.52 8.62 -11.53
C SER A 46 8.63 7.99 -10.46
N ASN A 47 7.96 8.86 -9.72
CA ASN A 47 7.07 8.46 -8.63
C ASN A 47 5.96 7.52 -9.14
N GLU A 48 5.46 7.72 -10.36
CA GLU A 48 4.40 6.92 -11.00
C GLU A 48 4.92 5.53 -11.39
N ASN A 49 6.07 5.42 -12.06
CA ASN A 49 6.66 4.13 -12.40
C ASN A 49 6.97 3.29 -11.14
N LEU A 50 7.48 3.94 -10.09
CA LEU A 50 7.70 3.28 -8.78
C LEU A 50 6.39 2.82 -8.13
N HIS A 51 5.31 3.57 -8.31
CA HIS A 51 3.99 3.17 -7.83
C HIS A 51 3.50 1.92 -8.56
N THR A 52 3.57 1.92 -9.88
CA THR A 52 3.18 0.79 -10.74
C THR A 52 3.98 -0.47 -10.39
N LEU A 53 5.31 -0.37 -10.28
CA LEU A 53 6.15 -1.50 -9.83
C LEU A 53 5.70 -2.01 -8.46
N ARG A 54 5.51 -1.10 -7.48
CA ARG A 54 5.09 -1.48 -6.14
C ARG A 54 3.71 -2.12 -6.12
N LEU A 55 2.81 -1.75 -7.03
CA LEU A 55 1.51 -2.39 -7.16
C LEU A 55 1.68 -3.84 -7.62
N LYS A 56 2.42 -4.06 -8.71
CA LYS A 56 2.69 -5.40 -9.25
C LYS A 56 3.40 -6.30 -8.22
N LEU A 57 4.44 -5.80 -7.57
CA LEU A 57 5.15 -6.53 -6.50
C LEU A 57 4.27 -6.83 -5.29
N LYS A 58 3.32 -5.97 -4.93
CA LYS A 58 2.35 -6.26 -3.87
C LYS A 58 1.33 -7.32 -4.28
N THR A 59 0.91 -7.31 -5.55
CA THR A 59 0.04 -8.37 -6.09
C THR A 59 0.75 -9.71 -6.01
N ILE A 60 2.00 -9.81 -6.48
CA ILE A 60 2.82 -11.02 -6.36
C ILE A 60 2.95 -11.44 -4.89
N LYS A 61 3.26 -10.50 -3.99
CA LYS A 61 3.36 -10.80 -2.55
C LYS A 61 2.05 -11.36 -1.99
N ALA A 62 0.91 -10.79 -2.36
CA ALA A 62 -0.41 -11.26 -1.92
C ALA A 62 -0.70 -12.68 -2.45
N LEU A 63 -0.32 -12.97 -3.70
CA LEU A 63 -0.41 -14.29 -4.30
C LEU A 63 0.47 -15.31 -3.57
N CYS A 64 1.71 -14.97 -3.23
CA CYS A 64 2.58 -15.86 -2.45
C CYS A 64 1.94 -16.20 -1.09
N ILE A 65 1.40 -15.21 -0.38
CA ILE A 65 0.75 -15.45 0.93
C ILE A 65 -0.50 -16.33 0.76
N LEU A 66 -1.32 -16.09 -0.27
CA LEU A 66 -2.47 -16.94 -0.59
C LEU A 66 -2.02 -18.39 -0.84
N TYR A 67 -0.97 -18.55 -1.65
CA TYR A 67 -0.41 -19.84 -1.99
C TYR A 67 0.10 -20.59 -0.74
N ASP A 68 0.93 -19.93 0.06
CA ASP A 68 1.58 -20.52 1.24
C ASP A 68 0.54 -20.95 2.30
N HIS A 69 -0.50 -20.14 2.52
CA HIS A 69 -1.41 -20.32 3.67
C HIS A 69 -2.72 -21.03 3.31
N HIS A 70 -3.18 -20.98 2.04
CA HIS A 70 -4.54 -21.43 1.70
C HIS A 70 -4.61 -22.38 0.50
N LEU A 71 -3.54 -22.53 -0.29
CA LEU A 71 -3.50 -23.48 -1.42
C LEU A 71 -2.69 -24.75 -1.11
N ASN A 72 -2.46 -25.05 0.17
CA ASN A 72 -1.68 -26.17 0.69
C ASN A 72 -0.39 -26.38 -0.10
N SER A 73 0.54 -25.42 0.01
CA SER A 73 1.88 -25.57 -0.56
C SER A 73 2.47 -26.93 -0.12
N PRO A 74 2.92 -27.78 -1.05
CA PRO A 74 3.58 -29.04 -0.71
C PRO A 74 4.91 -28.81 0.03
N ASP A 75 5.49 -27.61 -0.07
CA ASP A 75 6.67 -27.20 0.67
C ASP A 75 6.48 -25.81 1.30
N PRO A 76 6.18 -25.72 2.61
CA PRO A 76 6.03 -24.44 3.31
C PRO A 76 7.33 -23.64 3.44
N LYS A 77 8.48 -24.18 2.99
CA LYS A 77 9.78 -23.48 3.01
C LYS A 77 10.11 -22.76 1.71
N LEU A 78 9.30 -22.95 0.66
CA LEU A 78 9.55 -22.35 -0.65
C LEU A 78 9.35 -20.83 -0.55
N LYS A 79 10.45 -20.08 -0.57
CA LYS A 79 10.42 -18.61 -0.44
C LYS A 79 10.11 -17.97 -1.80
N ILE A 80 8.90 -18.18 -2.31
CA ILE A 80 8.47 -17.73 -3.66
C ILE A 80 8.64 -16.21 -3.85
N PHE A 81 8.53 -15.42 -2.77
CA PHE A 81 8.72 -13.98 -2.86
C PHE A 81 10.20 -13.51 -2.77
N GLU A 82 11.15 -14.39 -2.47
CA GLU A 82 12.56 -13.98 -2.23
C GLU A 82 13.20 -13.27 -3.44
N PRO A 83 13.00 -13.69 -4.70
CA PRO A 83 13.55 -12.99 -5.87
C PRO A 83 13.12 -11.53 -5.98
N PHE A 84 11.92 -11.21 -5.48
CA PHE A 84 11.32 -9.87 -5.57
C PHE A 84 11.65 -8.97 -4.38
N LYS A 85 12.14 -9.54 -3.27
CA LYS A 85 12.22 -8.87 -1.97
C LYS A 85 13.14 -7.66 -1.95
N LYS A 86 14.31 -7.74 -2.61
CA LYS A 86 15.25 -6.62 -2.68
C LYS A 86 14.67 -5.47 -3.50
N LEU A 87 14.12 -5.76 -4.69
CA LEU A 87 13.43 -4.76 -5.51
C LEU A 87 12.30 -4.09 -4.73
N PHE A 88 11.45 -4.88 -4.09
CA PHE A 88 10.31 -4.37 -3.32
C PHE A 88 10.73 -3.42 -2.19
N LYS A 89 11.79 -3.78 -1.45
CA LYS A 89 12.34 -2.97 -0.36
C LYS A 89 12.89 -1.64 -0.88
N HIS A 90 13.74 -1.67 -1.90
CA HIS A 90 14.41 -0.48 -2.41
C HIS A 90 13.47 0.47 -3.16
N ALA A 91 12.55 -0.08 -3.99
CA ALA A 91 11.47 0.71 -4.59
C ALA A 91 10.59 1.37 -3.51
N GLY A 92 10.40 0.70 -2.37
CA GLY A 92 9.70 1.26 -1.21
C GLY A 92 10.39 2.47 -0.63
N SER A 93 11.68 2.36 -0.30
CA SER A 93 12.43 3.48 0.24
C SER A 93 12.44 4.69 -0.70
N LEU A 94 12.58 4.47 -2.02
CA LEU A 94 12.57 5.55 -2.99
C LEU A 94 11.18 6.21 -3.11
N ARG A 95 10.11 5.41 -3.14
CA ARG A 95 8.72 5.91 -3.14
C ARG A 95 8.39 6.68 -1.86
N ASP A 96 8.83 6.21 -0.70
CA ASP A 96 8.58 6.87 0.58
C ASP A 96 9.28 8.24 0.62
N ASN A 97 10.49 8.36 0.08
CA ASN A 97 11.18 9.65 -0.09
C ASN A 97 10.40 10.61 -1.02
N HIS A 98 9.88 10.14 -2.16
CA HIS A 98 9.04 10.96 -3.04
C HIS A 98 7.74 11.41 -2.36
N GLN A 99 7.08 10.53 -1.58
CA GLN A 99 5.88 10.90 -0.84
C GLN A 99 6.18 11.92 0.26
N LEU A 100 7.29 11.75 0.98
CA LEU A 100 7.74 12.72 1.98
C LEU A 100 7.95 14.10 1.37
N GLU A 101 8.63 14.19 0.22
CA GLU A 101 8.82 15.48 -0.46
C GLU A 101 7.48 16.11 -0.86
N LYS A 102 6.56 15.32 -1.44
CA LYS A 102 5.22 15.79 -1.83
C LYS A 102 4.46 16.35 -0.62
N HIS A 103 4.47 15.64 0.50
CA HIS A 103 3.76 16.05 1.72
C HIS A 103 4.45 17.23 2.41
N LEU A 104 5.78 17.31 2.36
CA LEU A 104 6.54 18.47 2.84
C LEU A 104 6.11 19.73 2.10
N ARG A 105 6.08 19.72 0.76
CA ARG A 105 5.60 20.85 -0.07
C ARG A 105 4.15 21.22 0.23
N HIS A 106 3.29 20.22 0.42
CA HIS A 106 1.87 20.44 0.64
C HIS A 106 1.58 21.06 2.02
N TYR A 107 2.25 20.58 3.06
CA TYR A 107 1.96 20.95 4.45
C TYR A 107 2.79 22.16 4.93
N PHE A 108 3.99 22.32 4.38
CA PHE A 108 4.92 23.39 4.73
C PHE A 108 5.25 24.17 3.45
N SER A 109 4.38 25.13 3.11
CA SER A 109 4.47 25.91 1.86
C SER A 109 5.16 27.27 2.02
N ASP A 110 5.82 27.52 3.14
CA ASP A 110 6.43 28.83 3.38
C ASP A 110 7.80 28.90 2.72
N GLU A 111 8.21 30.08 2.29
CA GLU A 111 9.57 30.38 1.81
C GLU A 111 10.53 30.53 3.01
N ASN A 112 10.60 29.50 3.86
CA ASN A 112 11.54 29.43 4.96
C ASN A 112 12.74 28.57 4.58
N LYS A 113 13.94 29.08 4.85
CA LYS A 113 15.21 28.38 4.58
C LYS A 113 15.24 26.94 5.10
N TRP A 114 14.72 26.68 6.29
CA TRP A 114 14.72 25.32 6.85
C TRP A 114 13.88 24.33 6.02
N ILE A 115 12.84 24.78 5.30
CA ILE A 115 12.05 23.93 4.38
C ILE A 115 12.89 23.60 3.14
N GLU A 116 13.65 24.59 2.63
CA GLU A 116 14.60 24.40 1.54
C GLU A 116 15.70 23.39 1.93
N ASP A 117 16.28 23.54 3.12
CA ASP A 117 17.30 22.62 3.66
C ASP A 117 16.76 21.17 3.74
N LEU A 118 15.49 21.00 4.14
CA LEU A 118 14.84 19.68 4.16
C LEU A 118 14.58 19.14 2.75
N HIS A 119 14.26 19.98 1.77
CA HIS A 119 14.13 19.59 0.37
C HIS A 119 15.47 19.12 -0.22
N GLU A 120 16.55 19.86 0.06
CA GLU A 120 17.90 19.48 -0.37
C GLU A 120 18.33 18.15 0.24
N LEU A 121 18.04 17.93 1.52
CA LEU A 121 18.29 16.66 2.20
C LEU A 121 17.55 15.50 1.52
N LEU A 122 16.24 15.66 1.24
CA LEU A 122 15.46 14.63 0.55
C LEU A 122 16.00 14.35 -0.86
N ALA A 123 16.45 15.38 -1.58
CA ALA A 123 17.04 15.23 -2.91
C ALA A 123 18.37 14.45 -2.86
N ALA A 124 19.24 14.75 -1.89
CA ALA A 124 20.50 14.03 -1.69
C ALA A 124 20.25 12.56 -1.30
N GLU A 125 19.33 12.30 -0.38
CA GLU A 125 18.93 10.92 -0.01
C GLU A 125 18.34 10.16 -1.22
N ARG A 126 17.51 10.83 -2.03
CA ARG A 126 16.91 10.24 -3.22
C ARG A 126 17.96 9.77 -4.21
N HIS A 127 19.00 10.58 -4.45
CA HIS A 127 20.08 10.21 -5.36
C HIS A 127 20.74 8.89 -4.92
N GLN A 128 21.09 8.77 -3.64
CA GLN A 128 21.67 7.54 -3.08
C GLN A 128 20.71 6.34 -3.12
N LEU A 129 19.41 6.58 -2.90
CA LEU A 129 18.39 5.55 -2.99
C LEU A 129 18.19 5.06 -4.44
N LYS A 130 18.25 5.99 -5.41
CA LYS A 130 18.17 5.69 -6.85
C LYS A 130 19.33 4.80 -7.28
N ASP A 131 20.57 5.14 -6.95
CA ASP A 131 21.74 4.34 -7.33
C ASP A 131 21.67 2.92 -6.75
N LYS A 132 21.27 2.81 -5.47
CA LYS A 132 21.05 1.50 -4.83
C LYS A 132 19.94 0.72 -5.50
N PHE A 133 18.89 1.38 -5.98
CA PHE A 133 17.75 0.75 -6.63
C PHE A 133 18.08 0.28 -8.04
N ILE A 134 18.75 1.10 -8.86
CA ILE A 134 19.23 0.72 -10.20
C ILE A 134 20.12 -0.53 -10.10
N ASN A 135 21.08 -0.53 -9.16
CA ASN A 135 21.91 -1.72 -8.93
C ASN A 135 21.09 -2.97 -8.52
N LYS A 136 19.86 -2.84 -7.98
CA LYS A 136 18.97 -3.99 -7.74
C LYS A 136 18.20 -4.42 -8.98
N ILE A 137 17.90 -3.51 -9.89
CA ILE A 137 17.35 -3.83 -11.21
C ILE A 137 18.40 -4.58 -12.03
N ASP A 138 19.63 -4.10 -12.08
CA ASP A 138 20.72 -4.71 -12.86
C ASP A 138 21.05 -6.13 -12.39
N ASN A 139 20.92 -6.39 -11.09
CA ASN A 139 21.15 -7.70 -10.48
C ASN A 139 19.85 -8.50 -10.28
N TYR A 140 18.76 -8.11 -10.94
CA TYR A 140 17.49 -8.82 -10.82
C TYR A 140 17.54 -10.16 -11.55
N GLN A 141 17.27 -11.23 -10.80
CA GLN A 141 17.31 -12.60 -11.30
C GLN A 141 15.97 -12.93 -11.99
N THR A 142 15.83 -12.47 -13.24
CA THR A 142 14.60 -12.63 -14.03
C THR A 142 14.18 -14.09 -14.17
N GLU A 143 15.12 -15.02 -14.32
CA GLU A 143 14.83 -16.47 -14.39
C GLU A 143 14.20 -17.00 -13.09
N GLU A 144 14.79 -16.70 -11.93
CA GLU A 144 14.25 -17.11 -10.62
C GLU A 144 12.87 -16.49 -10.33
N ALA A 145 12.67 -15.24 -10.77
CA ALA A 145 11.39 -14.57 -10.67
C ALA A 145 10.33 -15.24 -11.55
N ASN A 146 10.66 -15.56 -12.80
CA ASN A 146 9.76 -16.26 -13.72
C ASN A 146 9.42 -17.66 -13.22
N GLU A 147 10.38 -18.39 -12.65
CA GLU A 147 10.12 -19.68 -12.00
C GLU A 147 9.11 -19.54 -10.85
N SER A 148 9.29 -18.52 -10.00
CA SER A 148 8.36 -18.22 -8.91
C SER A 148 6.95 -17.88 -9.41
N LEU A 149 6.83 -17.13 -10.50
CA LEU A 149 5.54 -16.81 -11.11
C LEU A 149 4.89 -18.05 -11.75
N ASN A 150 5.66 -18.89 -12.43
CA ASN A 150 5.17 -20.15 -13.00
C ASN A 150 4.62 -21.10 -11.93
N ILE A 151 5.25 -21.15 -10.74
CA ILE A 151 4.72 -21.90 -9.60
C ILE A 151 3.34 -21.35 -9.23
N LEU A 152 3.17 -20.03 -9.12
CA LEU A 152 1.87 -19.43 -8.80
C LEU A 152 0.82 -19.73 -9.90
N ALA A 153 1.18 -19.60 -11.18
CA ALA A 153 0.29 -19.86 -12.33
C ALA A 153 -0.31 -21.28 -12.29
N ASN A 154 0.55 -22.29 -12.08
CA ASN A 154 0.16 -23.69 -12.01
C ASN A 154 -0.84 -24.04 -10.89
N TYR A 155 -0.97 -23.17 -9.88
CA TYR A 155 -1.91 -23.36 -8.77
C TYR A 155 -3.21 -22.59 -8.95
N ILE A 156 -3.18 -21.49 -9.69
CA ILE A 156 -4.28 -20.56 -9.83
C ILE A 156 -5.10 -20.82 -11.11
N GLU A 157 -4.44 -21.21 -12.19
CA GLU A 157 -5.04 -21.27 -13.53
C GLU A 157 -5.74 -22.60 -13.93
N PRO A 158 -5.49 -23.78 -13.32
CA PRO A 158 -6.18 -24.99 -13.77
C PRO A 158 -7.70 -24.93 -13.56
N ASP A 159 -8.48 -25.16 -14.63
CA ASP A 159 -9.95 -25.24 -14.60
C ASP A 159 -10.47 -26.21 -13.53
N THR A 160 -9.72 -27.28 -13.27
CA THR A 160 -10.02 -28.31 -12.27
C THR A 160 -9.87 -27.82 -10.83
N LYS A 161 -9.26 -26.65 -10.60
CA LYS A 161 -9.00 -26.06 -9.27
C LYS A 161 -9.83 -24.79 -9.00
N LYS A 162 -10.72 -24.37 -9.90
CA LYS A 162 -11.52 -23.13 -9.74
C LYS A 162 -12.30 -23.04 -8.43
N ASN A 163 -12.93 -24.13 -8.00
CA ASN A 163 -13.65 -24.16 -6.71
C ASN A 163 -12.69 -24.01 -5.52
N ARG A 164 -11.53 -24.68 -5.58
CA ARG A 164 -10.50 -24.59 -4.55
C ARG A 164 -9.92 -23.17 -4.42
N LEU A 165 -9.68 -22.48 -5.54
CA LEU A 165 -9.23 -21.09 -5.53
C LEU A 165 -10.28 -20.17 -4.91
N ALA A 166 -11.56 -20.35 -5.25
CA ALA A 166 -12.64 -19.56 -4.67
C ALA A 166 -12.73 -19.75 -3.14
N ASP A 167 -12.66 -20.99 -2.66
CA ASP A 167 -12.66 -21.31 -1.23
C ASP A 167 -11.42 -20.73 -0.53
N ALA A 168 -10.24 -20.83 -1.16
CA ALA A 168 -9.00 -20.26 -0.65
C ALA A 168 -9.06 -18.73 -0.54
N LEU A 169 -9.61 -18.04 -1.55
CA LEU A 169 -9.80 -16.58 -1.53
C LEU A 169 -10.78 -16.13 -0.45
N LYS A 170 -11.86 -16.90 -0.23
CA LYS A 170 -12.81 -16.64 0.85
C LYS A 170 -12.14 -16.81 2.22
N ALA A 171 -11.44 -17.92 2.43
CA ALA A 171 -10.70 -18.19 3.67
C ALA A 171 -9.62 -17.13 3.92
N PHE A 172 -8.86 -16.74 2.90
CA PHE A 172 -7.86 -15.68 2.95
C PHE A 172 -8.48 -14.33 3.35
N SER A 173 -9.61 -13.97 2.73
CA SER A 173 -10.29 -12.69 3.02
C SER A 173 -10.79 -12.67 4.47
N ASN A 174 -11.41 -13.74 4.93
CA ASN A 174 -11.87 -13.86 6.32
C ASN A 174 -10.71 -13.78 7.32
N ASP A 175 -9.61 -14.51 7.07
CA ASP A 175 -8.39 -14.43 7.90
C ASP A 175 -7.83 -13.01 7.94
N LYS A 176 -7.72 -12.33 6.78
CA LYS A 176 -7.15 -11.00 6.69
C LYS A 176 -8.05 -9.89 7.23
N LEU A 177 -9.36 -10.11 7.28
CA LEU A 177 -10.34 -9.18 7.85
C LEU A 177 -10.61 -9.41 9.33
N ASN A 178 -10.18 -10.54 9.91
CA ASN A 178 -10.28 -10.81 11.33
C ASN A 178 -9.30 -9.94 12.14
N ILE A 179 -9.67 -8.70 12.43
CA ILE A 179 -8.83 -7.70 13.11
C ILE A 179 -9.32 -7.37 14.53
N GLU A 180 -10.29 -8.13 15.06
CA GLU A 180 -10.95 -7.84 16.33
C GLU A 180 -9.97 -7.80 17.50
N GLU A 181 -9.06 -8.76 17.57
CA GLU A 181 -8.10 -8.88 18.66
C GLU A 181 -7.15 -7.67 18.71
N GLU A 182 -6.67 -7.20 17.55
CA GLU A 182 -5.85 -6.00 17.48
C GLU A 182 -6.63 -4.75 17.88
N LEU A 183 -7.91 -4.65 17.49
CA LEU A 183 -8.77 -3.52 17.86
C LEU A 183 -9.07 -3.49 19.36
N LEU A 184 -9.33 -4.64 19.99
CA LEU A 184 -9.58 -4.75 21.43
C LEU A 184 -8.41 -4.26 22.27
N ARG A 185 -7.17 -4.45 21.77
CA ARG A 185 -5.95 -4.04 22.46
C ARG A 185 -5.62 -2.55 22.27
N GLY A 186 -6.30 -1.86 21.33
CA GLY A 186 -5.95 -0.52 20.89
C GLY A 186 -4.67 -0.57 20.04
N PRO A 187 -4.79 -0.66 18.71
CA PRO A 187 -3.64 -0.99 17.88
C PRO A 187 -2.62 0.14 17.90
N ASP A 188 -1.36 -0.21 18.12
CA ASP A 188 -0.25 0.71 17.94
C ASP A 188 -0.01 1.02 16.45
N LYS A 189 0.98 1.88 16.20
CA LYS A 189 1.36 2.28 14.83
C LYS A 189 1.72 1.08 13.94
N ASP A 190 2.46 0.12 14.48
CA ASP A 190 2.90 -1.03 13.71
C ASP A 190 1.70 -1.94 13.42
N GLN A 191 0.81 -2.16 14.37
CA GLN A 191 -0.43 -2.91 14.17
C GLN A 191 -1.34 -2.25 13.12
N LEU A 192 -1.50 -0.91 13.13
CA LEU A 192 -2.22 -0.20 12.09
C LEU A 192 -1.58 -0.38 10.69
N HIS A 193 -0.25 -0.39 10.62
CA HIS A 193 0.47 -0.70 9.39
C HIS A 193 0.20 -2.13 8.90
N HIS A 194 0.20 -3.11 9.81
CA HIS A 194 -0.10 -4.50 9.49
C HIS A 194 -1.55 -4.68 9.01
N ILE A 195 -2.51 -4.06 9.70
CA ILE A 195 -3.92 -4.04 9.29
C ILE A 195 -4.05 -3.45 7.87
N ARG A 196 -3.44 -2.29 7.61
CA ARG A 196 -3.43 -1.68 6.26
C ARG A 196 -2.86 -2.64 5.20
N ALA A 197 -1.78 -3.35 5.51
CA ALA A 197 -1.18 -4.32 4.59
C ALA A 197 -2.14 -5.49 4.30
N ARG A 198 -2.84 -6.00 5.32
CA ARG A 198 -3.86 -7.06 5.18
C ARG A 198 -5.01 -6.61 4.28
N LEU A 199 -5.57 -5.41 4.52
CA LEU A 199 -6.62 -4.81 3.69
C LEU A 199 -6.18 -4.67 2.23
N LYS A 200 -4.93 -4.23 1.99
CA LYS A 200 -4.36 -4.15 0.64
C LYS A 200 -4.28 -5.51 -0.04
N HIS A 201 -3.86 -6.56 0.66
CA HIS A 201 -3.81 -7.89 0.04
C HIS A 201 -5.21 -8.36 -0.38
N VAL A 202 -6.23 -8.17 0.47
CA VAL A 202 -7.62 -8.49 0.13
C VAL A 202 -8.05 -7.72 -1.12
N LEU A 203 -7.85 -6.40 -1.15
CA LEU A 203 -8.22 -5.55 -2.28
C LEU A 203 -7.53 -5.98 -3.58
N LEU A 204 -6.23 -6.29 -3.54
CA LEU A 204 -5.46 -6.69 -4.73
C LEU A 204 -5.96 -8.02 -5.29
N LEU A 205 -6.18 -9.03 -4.44
CA LEU A 205 -6.65 -10.34 -4.89
C LEU A 205 -8.10 -10.29 -5.36
N SER A 206 -8.97 -9.51 -4.71
CA SER A 206 -10.35 -9.31 -5.16
C SER A 206 -10.41 -8.60 -6.52
N LYS A 207 -9.55 -7.58 -6.74
CA LYS A 207 -9.43 -6.91 -8.05
C LYS A 207 -8.89 -7.87 -9.11
N LEU A 208 -7.85 -8.64 -8.80
CA LEU A 208 -7.22 -9.61 -9.69
C LEU A 208 -8.18 -10.72 -10.15
N PHE A 209 -8.95 -11.29 -9.24
CA PHE A 209 -9.83 -12.43 -9.54
C PHE A 209 -11.29 -12.05 -9.81
N HIS A 210 -11.61 -10.75 -9.83
CA HIS A 210 -12.97 -10.22 -9.92
C HIS A 210 -13.94 -10.89 -8.93
N LYS A 211 -13.47 -11.17 -7.71
CA LYS A 211 -14.26 -11.86 -6.70
C LYS A 211 -14.92 -10.88 -5.75
N PRO A 212 -16.26 -10.98 -5.57
CA PRO A 212 -16.95 -10.18 -4.58
C PRO A 212 -16.52 -10.64 -3.17
N LEU A 213 -16.42 -9.66 -2.29
CA LEU A 213 -16.27 -9.86 -0.85
C LEU A 213 -17.59 -10.33 -0.22
N PRO A 214 -17.61 -10.70 1.07
CA PRO A 214 -18.86 -10.91 1.79
C PRO A 214 -19.85 -9.75 1.55
N PRO A 215 -21.16 -10.00 1.42
CA PRO A 215 -22.14 -8.97 1.04
C PRO A 215 -22.18 -7.74 1.95
N THR A 216 -21.74 -7.91 3.21
CA THR A 216 -21.68 -6.89 4.25
C THR A 216 -20.50 -5.93 4.10
N ILE A 217 -19.50 -6.26 3.27
CA ILE A 217 -18.28 -5.49 3.07
C ILE A 217 -18.08 -5.21 1.59
N THR A 218 -18.09 -3.94 1.20
CA THR A 218 -17.79 -3.55 -0.18
C THR A 218 -16.29 -3.34 -0.38
N LEU A 219 -15.81 -3.59 -1.61
CA LEU A 219 -14.42 -3.27 -1.98
C LEU A 219 -14.13 -1.77 -1.81
N GLU A 220 -15.12 -0.92 -2.08
CA GLU A 220 -15.02 0.53 -1.91
C GLU A 220 -14.75 0.92 -0.45
N HIS A 221 -15.39 0.28 0.52
CA HIS A 221 -15.13 0.53 1.94
C HIS A 221 -13.70 0.14 2.33
N ILE A 222 -13.22 -1.01 1.87
CA ILE A 222 -11.83 -1.44 2.11
C ILE A 222 -10.84 -0.48 1.43
N ASP A 223 -11.12 -0.06 0.19
CA ASP A 223 -10.26 0.83 -0.58
C ASP A 223 -10.12 2.19 0.13
N HIS A 224 -11.25 2.78 0.53
CA HIS A 224 -11.24 4.03 1.26
C HIS A 224 -10.48 3.93 2.60
N LEU A 225 -10.69 2.86 3.36
CA LEU A 225 -10.03 2.67 4.66
C LEU A 225 -8.52 2.45 4.51
N GLN A 226 -8.07 1.66 3.52
CA GLN A 226 -6.62 1.48 3.29
C GLN A 226 -5.94 2.78 2.84
N GLU A 227 -6.66 3.64 2.11
CA GLU A 227 -6.16 4.96 1.70
C GLU A 227 -5.99 5.89 2.90
N GLU A 228 -6.97 5.94 3.80
CA GLU A 228 -6.90 6.76 5.01
C GLU A 228 -5.80 6.30 5.97
N LEU A 229 -5.69 4.98 6.20
CA LEU A 229 -4.55 4.41 6.92
C LEU A 229 -3.22 4.73 6.22
N GLY A 230 -3.25 4.88 4.89
CA GLY A 230 -2.11 5.34 4.12
C GLY A 230 -1.75 6.79 4.35
N LYS A 231 -2.73 7.68 4.31
CA LYS A 231 -2.55 9.10 4.63
C LYS A 231 -2.03 9.25 6.05
N LEU A 232 -2.58 8.52 7.02
CA LEU A 232 -2.11 8.50 8.40
C LEU A 232 -0.62 8.15 8.48
N HIS A 233 -0.22 7.03 7.87
CA HIS A 233 1.17 6.61 7.84
C HIS A 233 2.09 7.65 7.20
N ASP A 234 1.69 8.24 6.07
CA ASP A 234 2.49 9.23 5.36
C ASP A 234 2.68 10.50 6.20
N TYR A 235 1.65 10.97 6.92
CA TYR A 235 1.76 12.13 7.81
C TYR A 235 2.60 11.83 9.05
N GLU A 236 2.53 10.62 9.60
CA GLU A 236 3.42 10.21 10.68
C GLU A 236 4.89 10.15 10.25
N LEU A 237 5.15 9.71 9.00
CA LEU A 237 6.49 9.75 8.43
C LEU A 237 6.97 11.19 8.25
N LEU A 238 6.11 12.08 7.75
CA LEU A 238 6.42 13.51 7.62
C LEU A 238 6.75 14.13 8.99
N CYS A 239 5.90 13.92 10.00
CA CYS A 239 6.11 14.44 11.35
C CYS A 239 7.44 13.93 11.94
N LYS A 240 7.74 12.63 11.78
CA LYS A 240 9.01 12.04 12.22
C LYS A 240 10.21 12.65 11.50
N PHE A 241 10.12 12.83 10.18
CA PHE A 241 11.18 13.42 9.37
C PHE A 241 11.49 14.85 9.80
N VAL A 242 10.46 15.69 9.86
CA VAL A 242 10.53 17.10 10.26
C VAL A 242 11.12 17.21 11.68
N THR A 243 10.57 16.48 12.65
CA THR A 243 11.04 16.53 14.05
C THR A 243 12.49 16.08 14.23
N LYS A 244 12.95 15.10 13.43
CA LYS A 244 14.32 14.58 13.49
C LYS A 244 15.35 15.56 12.93
N HIS A 245 14.97 16.36 11.93
CA HIS A 245 15.92 17.15 11.13
C HIS A 245 15.88 18.65 11.41
N ILE A 246 14.94 19.13 12.22
CA ILE A 246 14.92 20.52 12.69
C ILE A 246 15.75 20.65 13.97
N ASN A 247 16.78 21.51 13.93
CA ASN A 247 17.57 21.88 15.11
C ASN A 247 16.73 22.68 16.11
N GLU A 248 17.04 22.57 17.42
CA GLU A 248 16.37 23.37 18.46
C GLU A 248 16.50 24.88 18.22
N ASN A 249 17.62 25.33 17.63
CA ASN A 249 17.87 26.74 17.29
C ASN A 249 17.09 27.25 16.08
N GLU A 250 16.53 26.36 15.25
CA GLU A 250 15.72 26.67 14.06
C GLU A 250 14.22 26.57 14.35
N ARG A 251 13.84 26.11 15.54
CA ARG A 251 12.44 26.08 16.00
C ARG A 251 11.97 27.48 16.36
N ASP A 252 11.52 28.21 15.35
CA ASP A 252 10.66 29.36 15.64
C ASP A 252 9.29 28.88 16.19
N GLN A 253 8.54 29.83 16.75
CA GLN A 253 7.22 29.55 17.31
C GLN A 253 6.22 29.05 16.25
N HIS A 254 6.41 29.47 14.99
CA HIS A 254 5.51 29.14 13.89
C HIS A 254 5.67 27.68 13.45
N LEU A 255 6.90 27.20 13.33
CA LEU A 255 7.27 25.82 13.06
C LEU A 255 6.77 24.88 14.16
N THR A 256 7.01 25.26 15.42
CA THR A 256 6.51 24.51 16.57
C THR A 256 4.99 24.39 16.52
N HIS A 257 4.29 25.47 16.20
CA HIS A 257 2.83 25.48 16.06
C HIS A 257 2.35 24.60 14.88
N ARG A 258 3.04 24.63 13.73
CA ARG A 258 2.70 23.78 12.57
C ARG A 258 2.90 22.30 12.86
N VAL A 259 4.00 21.92 13.50
CA VAL A 259 4.24 20.52 13.92
C VAL A 259 3.20 20.06 14.93
N LEU A 260 2.80 20.93 15.87
CA LEU A 260 1.70 20.63 16.79
C LEU A 260 0.39 20.39 16.04
N ASN A 261 0.04 21.25 15.08
CA ASN A 261 -1.16 21.11 14.26
C ASN A 261 -1.13 19.81 13.43
N LEU A 262 0.04 19.41 12.93
CA LEU A 262 0.21 18.14 12.22
C LEU A 262 -0.07 16.95 13.14
N ASN A 263 0.46 16.97 14.36
CA ASN A 263 0.19 15.93 15.36
C ASN A 263 -1.31 15.85 15.73
N VAL A 264 -1.96 16.99 15.94
CA VAL A 264 -3.42 17.03 16.20
C VAL A 264 -4.20 16.44 15.02
N PHE A 265 -3.79 16.75 13.80
CA PHE A 265 -4.41 16.19 12.60
C PHE A 265 -4.19 14.66 12.49
N ILE A 266 -2.98 14.18 12.75
CA ILE A 266 -2.65 12.74 12.79
C ILE A 266 -3.54 12.01 13.79
N GLU A 267 -3.70 12.53 15.01
CA GLU A 267 -4.53 11.89 16.03
C GLU A 267 -6.02 11.86 15.67
N LYS A 268 -6.54 12.94 15.07
CA LYS A 268 -7.92 12.94 14.55
C LYS A 268 -8.11 11.87 13.48
N LEU A 269 -7.19 11.81 12.51
CA LEU A 269 -7.23 10.82 11.43
C LEU A 269 -7.11 9.39 11.97
N ARG A 270 -6.26 9.17 12.99
CA ARG A 270 -6.13 7.89 13.69
C ARG A 270 -7.44 7.47 14.33
N VAL A 271 -8.09 8.35 15.10
CA VAL A 271 -9.39 8.07 15.73
C VAL A 271 -10.44 7.71 14.68
N ASP A 272 -10.48 8.41 13.55
CA ASP A 272 -11.44 8.13 12.49
C ASP A 272 -11.16 6.79 11.78
N CYS A 273 -9.88 6.46 11.54
CA CYS A 273 -9.48 5.15 11.04
C CYS A 273 -9.90 4.03 12.00
N LEU A 274 -9.71 4.21 13.32
CA LEU A 274 -10.10 3.23 14.34
C LEU A 274 -11.62 2.98 14.33
N LYS A 275 -12.44 4.05 14.26
CA LYS A 275 -13.90 3.90 14.15
C LYS A 275 -14.30 3.08 12.92
N LYS A 276 -13.68 3.36 11.77
CA LYS A 276 -13.96 2.64 10.51
C LYS A 276 -13.49 1.18 10.57
N LEU A 277 -12.37 0.90 11.21
CA LEU A 277 -11.90 -0.46 11.45
C LEU A 277 -12.85 -1.23 12.38
N THR A 278 -13.36 -0.61 13.45
CA THR A 278 -14.38 -1.22 14.31
C THR A 278 -15.66 -1.55 13.55
N LEU A 279 -16.12 -0.65 12.67
CA LEU A 279 -17.27 -0.92 11.81
C LEU A 279 -16.99 -2.08 10.83
N LEU A 280 -15.80 -2.14 10.25
CA LEU A 280 -15.39 -3.22 9.36
C LEU A 280 -15.40 -4.57 10.09
N ALA A 281 -14.82 -4.62 11.30
CA ALA A 281 -14.77 -5.82 12.12
C ALA A 281 -16.18 -6.32 12.49
N ASN A 282 -17.06 -5.42 12.93
CA ASN A 282 -18.44 -5.80 13.27
C ASN A 282 -19.23 -6.36 12.06
N ASN A 283 -18.90 -5.92 10.85
CA ASN A 283 -19.55 -6.38 9.63
C ASN A 283 -18.95 -7.68 9.06
N SER A 284 -17.74 -8.08 9.47
CA SER A 284 -17.11 -9.32 9.00
C SER A 284 -17.63 -10.60 9.67
N HIS A 285 -18.42 -10.49 10.75
CA HIS A 285 -18.98 -11.62 11.50
C HIS A 285 -20.44 -11.96 11.16
N LEU A 286 -21.04 -11.23 10.20
CA LEU A 286 -22.40 -11.44 9.68
C LEU A 286 -22.37 -12.03 8.27
#